data_AF-A0A081RL88-F1
#
_entry.id   AF-A0A081RL88-F1
#
_cell.length_a   1.000
_cell.length_b   1.000
_cell.length_c   1.000
_cell.angle_alpha   90.00
_cell.angle_beta   90.00
_cell.angle_gamma   90.00
#
_symmetry.space_group_name_H-M   'P 1'
#
loop_
_entity.id
_entity.type
_entity.pdbx_description
1 polymer ?
#
loop_
_entity_poly.entity_id
_entity_poly.type
_entity_poly.pdbx_seq_one_letter_code
_entity_poly.pdbx_strand_id
1 'polypeptide(L)'
;MKFDKFGAFINVDGKTGSRPIRLVKSVPNLANWLNVHPQKEDPESPVWIILEKPKFGEPMKYHTATSLLKRTMKRAGINKHFNLKLFRHSEATNSAKFMTEAQMKIRHGWTNDSKMPANYVHLVNSDVDEVYLKHLGIKPQEEEIQDLPRKCTICSMMNSSDSSICTKCGKPLDLKKAMELEEKASQENVTANKLAGKVLVQMLVTGQIPKLSKSEINSLIQSLNL
;
A
#
# COMPACT_ATOMS: atom_id res chain seq x y z
N MET A 1 -18.82 2.14 7.35
CA MET A 1 -17.52 2.83 7.13
C MET A 1 -17.78 4.12 6.37
N LYS A 2 -17.04 5.21 6.63
CA LYS A 2 -17.26 6.50 5.94
C LYS A 2 -15.95 7.05 5.39
N PHE A 3 -15.90 7.35 4.10
CA PHE A 3 -14.74 8.00 3.46
C PHE A 3 -14.90 9.53 3.47
N ASP A 4 -13.78 10.23 3.55
CA ASP A 4 -13.70 11.68 3.38
C ASP A 4 -12.39 12.09 2.70
N LYS A 5 -12.14 13.41 2.62
CA LYS A 5 -10.94 13.99 2.01
C LYS A 5 -9.63 13.52 2.66
N PHE A 6 -9.65 13.13 3.93
CA PHE A 6 -8.46 12.82 4.72
C PHE A 6 -8.27 11.32 4.95
N GLY A 7 -9.22 10.48 4.52
CA GLY A 7 -9.12 9.03 4.57
C GLY A 7 -10.47 8.36 4.83
N ALA A 8 -10.52 7.44 5.78
CA ALA A 8 -11.74 6.74 6.15
C ALA A 8 -11.92 6.64 7.67
N PHE A 9 -13.16 6.58 8.12
CA PHE A 9 -13.52 6.23 9.48
C PHE A 9 -14.14 4.84 9.53
N ILE A 10 -13.65 4.03 10.47
CA ILE A 10 -14.27 2.78 10.90
C ILE A 10 -14.76 2.94 12.33
N ASN A 11 -15.92 2.37 12.65
CA ASN A 11 -16.35 2.22 14.04
C ASN A 11 -15.92 0.83 14.49
N VAL A 12 -15.14 0.77 15.56
CA VAL A 12 -14.75 -0.51 16.17
C VAL A 12 -15.47 -0.64 17.50
N ASP A 13 -16.12 -1.78 17.68
CA ASP A 13 -16.68 -2.16 18.97
C ASP A 13 -15.69 -3.05 19.72
N GLY A 14 -15.46 -2.75 21.00
CA GLY A 14 -14.44 -3.41 21.79
C GLY A 14 -14.72 -3.33 23.28
N LYS A 15 -13.79 -3.87 24.08
CA LYS A 15 -13.96 -4.01 25.54
C LYS A 15 -14.30 -2.70 26.26
N THR A 16 -13.86 -1.56 25.74
CA THR A 16 -14.04 -0.22 26.32
C THR A 16 -15.13 0.59 25.61
N GLY A 17 -15.96 -0.06 24.80
CA GLY A 17 -17.03 0.56 24.02
C GLY A 17 -16.65 0.84 22.57
N SER A 18 -17.66 1.30 21.82
CA SER A 18 -17.53 1.64 20.41
C SER A 18 -16.81 2.97 20.23
N ARG A 19 -15.88 3.03 19.28
CA ARG A 19 -15.17 4.27 18.93
C ARG A 19 -14.88 4.40 17.44
N PRO A 20 -14.91 5.62 16.89
CA PRO A 20 -14.44 5.88 15.55
C PRO A 20 -12.91 5.86 15.51
N ILE A 21 -12.35 5.23 14.49
CA ILE A 21 -10.92 5.18 14.20
C ILE A 21 -10.69 5.74 12.80
N ARG A 22 -9.82 6.75 12.71
CA ARG A 22 -9.32 7.26 11.45
C ARG A 22 -8.31 6.29 10.84
N LEU A 23 -8.52 5.96 9.58
CA LEU A 23 -7.59 5.29 8.68
C LEU A 23 -7.10 6.29 7.65
N VAL A 24 -5.78 6.31 7.42
CA VAL A 24 -5.14 7.13 6.37
C VAL A 24 -4.30 6.23 5.49
N LYS A 25 -3.25 5.61 6.06
CA LYS A 25 -2.29 4.78 5.34
C LYS A 25 -2.92 3.59 4.61
N SER A 26 -3.88 2.92 5.25
CA SER A 26 -4.51 1.71 4.70
C SER A 26 -5.64 1.99 3.70
N VAL A 27 -6.03 3.26 3.51
CA VAL A 27 -7.21 3.63 2.71
C VAL A 27 -7.12 3.15 1.26
N PRO A 28 -6.00 3.31 0.54
CA PRO A 28 -5.91 2.81 -0.84
C PRO A 28 -6.15 1.30 -0.94
N ASN A 29 -5.50 0.52 -0.08
CA ASN A 29 -5.61 -0.94 -0.08
C ASN A 29 -7.01 -1.40 0.33
N LEU A 30 -7.61 -0.74 1.31
CA LEU A 30 -8.97 -1.03 1.77
C LEU A 30 -10.01 -0.69 0.69
N ALA A 31 -9.89 0.46 0.04
CA ALA A 31 -10.79 0.87 -1.04
C ALA A 31 -10.70 -0.10 -2.24
N ASN A 32 -9.48 -0.51 -2.62
CA ASN A 32 -9.27 -1.50 -3.67
C ASN A 32 -9.96 -2.82 -3.34
N TRP A 33 -9.82 -3.30 -2.10
CA TRP A 33 -10.48 -4.52 -1.64
C TRP A 33 -12.01 -4.42 -1.67
N LEU A 34 -12.58 -3.33 -1.16
CA LEU A 34 -14.04 -3.12 -1.15
C LEU A 34 -14.62 -3.09 -2.57
N ASN A 35 -13.90 -2.54 -3.56
CA ASN A 35 -14.34 -2.49 -4.95
C ASN A 35 -14.45 -3.88 -5.60
N VAL A 36 -13.61 -4.83 -5.19
CA VAL A 36 -13.58 -6.21 -5.71
C VAL A 36 -14.17 -7.23 -4.73
N HIS A 37 -14.77 -6.77 -3.63
CA HIS A 37 -15.33 -7.65 -2.62
C HIS A 37 -16.45 -8.51 -3.22
N PRO A 38 -16.40 -9.85 -3.09
CA PRO A 38 -17.40 -10.71 -3.72
C PRO A 38 -18.84 -10.45 -3.29
N GLN A 39 -19.03 -9.87 -2.10
CA GLN A 39 -20.34 -9.49 -1.54
C GLN A 39 -20.45 -7.97 -1.37
N LYS A 40 -19.83 -7.16 -2.25
CA LYS A 40 -19.80 -5.69 -2.14
C LYS A 40 -21.18 -5.01 -2.12
N GLU A 41 -22.19 -5.67 -2.68
CA GLU A 41 -23.57 -5.16 -2.72
C GLU A 41 -24.35 -5.45 -1.43
N ASP A 42 -23.79 -6.24 -0.51
CA ASP A 42 -24.37 -6.57 0.80
C ASP A 42 -23.72 -5.72 1.90
N PRO A 43 -24.41 -4.70 2.45
CA PRO A 43 -23.86 -3.83 3.49
C PRO A 43 -23.57 -4.53 4.81
N GLU A 44 -24.25 -5.66 5.08
CA GLU A 44 -24.10 -6.44 6.31
C GLU A 44 -23.01 -7.52 6.17
N SER A 45 -22.44 -7.68 4.97
CA SER A 45 -21.36 -8.63 4.74
C SER A 45 -20.11 -8.27 5.55
N PRO A 46 -19.43 -9.26 6.17
CA PRO A 46 -18.16 -9.04 6.82
C PRO A 46 -17.13 -8.48 5.83
N VAL A 47 -16.39 -7.44 6.21
CA VAL A 47 -15.34 -6.87 5.35
C VAL A 47 -14.26 -7.90 5.00
N TRP A 48 -13.97 -8.84 5.91
CA TRP A 48 -12.96 -9.87 5.70
C TRP A 48 -13.65 -11.24 5.67
N ILE A 49 -13.78 -11.80 4.47
CA ILE A 49 -14.40 -13.10 4.25
C ILE A 49 -13.38 -14.19 3.90
N ILE A 50 -13.80 -15.45 4.04
CA ILE A 50 -13.10 -16.60 3.46
C ILE A 50 -13.42 -16.66 1.96
N LEU A 51 -12.39 -16.78 1.13
CA LEU A 51 -12.50 -16.85 -0.35
C LEU A 51 -12.50 -18.28 -0.89
N GLU A 52 -12.28 -19.27 -0.04
CA GLU A 52 -12.16 -20.68 -0.42
C GLU A 52 -13.43 -21.46 -0.04
N LYS A 53 -13.85 -22.38 -0.90
CA LYS A 53 -14.92 -23.35 -0.60
C LYS A 53 -14.42 -24.37 0.46
N PRO A 54 -15.31 -24.90 1.32
CA PRO A 54 -16.77 -24.72 1.33
C PRO A 54 -17.26 -23.48 2.08
N LYS A 55 -16.41 -22.76 2.81
CA LYS A 55 -16.79 -21.67 3.72
C LYS A 55 -16.80 -20.28 3.08
N PHE A 56 -17.00 -20.23 1.77
CA PHE A 56 -16.93 -18.98 1.02
C PHE A 56 -17.94 -17.96 1.56
N GLY A 57 -17.50 -16.72 1.76
CA GLY A 57 -18.35 -15.63 2.30
C GLY A 57 -18.48 -15.62 3.84
N GLU A 58 -18.03 -16.66 4.55
CA GLU A 58 -18.03 -16.62 6.01
C GLU A 58 -16.99 -15.63 6.57
N PRO A 59 -17.25 -15.01 7.74
CA PRO A 59 -16.29 -14.13 8.39
C PRO A 59 -14.94 -14.81 8.64
N MET A 60 -13.85 -14.11 8.32
CA MET A 60 -12.51 -14.60 8.59
C MET A 60 -12.25 -14.75 10.10
N LYS A 61 -11.90 -15.96 10.53
CA LYS A 61 -11.54 -16.24 11.93
C LYS A 61 -10.13 -15.75 12.27
N TYR A 62 -9.88 -15.47 13.56
CA TYR A 62 -8.58 -15.04 14.07
C TYR A 62 -7.41 -15.97 13.67
N HIS A 63 -7.63 -17.29 13.75
CA HIS A 63 -6.64 -18.28 13.34
C HIS A 63 -6.32 -18.21 11.84
N THR A 64 -7.32 -17.98 11.00
CA THR A 64 -7.17 -17.81 9.55
C THR A 64 -6.33 -16.57 9.24
N ALA A 65 -6.63 -15.43 9.87
CA ALA A 65 -5.86 -14.20 9.72
C ALA A 65 -4.39 -14.40 10.15
N THR A 66 -4.17 -15.06 11.29
CA THR A 66 -2.83 -15.38 11.80
C THR A 66 -2.05 -16.27 10.82
N SER A 67 -2.70 -17.30 10.27
CA SER A 67 -2.09 -18.23 9.32
C SER A 67 -1.75 -17.56 7.98
N LEU A 68 -2.64 -16.67 7.49
CA LEU A 68 -2.40 -15.87 6.30
C LEU A 68 -1.15 -15.00 6.46
N LEU A 69 -1.00 -14.33 7.60
CA LEU A 69 0.14 -13.48 7.89
C LEU A 69 1.43 -14.27 8.05
N LYS A 70 1.41 -15.42 8.74
CA LYS A 70 2.58 -16.32 8.83
C LYS A 70 3.07 -16.77 7.46
N ARG A 71 2.16 -17.17 6.56
CA ARG A 71 2.51 -17.53 5.16
C ARG A 71 3.12 -16.34 4.42
N THR A 72 2.56 -15.14 4.62
CA THR A 72 3.06 -13.91 4.00
C THR A 72 4.45 -13.54 4.51
N MET A 73 4.70 -13.65 5.80
CA MET A 73 6.03 -13.44 6.39
C MET A 73 7.07 -14.41 5.85
N LYS A 74 6.72 -15.70 5.71
CA LYS A 74 7.61 -16.71 5.11
C LYS A 74 7.97 -16.34 3.66
N ARG A 75 6.98 -15.90 2.85
CA ARG A 75 7.23 -15.43 1.48
C ARG A 75 8.11 -14.18 1.43
N ALA A 76 7.99 -13.31 2.42
CA ALA A 76 8.81 -12.10 2.56
C ALA A 76 10.19 -12.35 3.20
N GLY A 77 10.53 -13.61 3.55
CA GLY A 77 11.81 -13.93 4.20
C GLY A 77 11.92 -13.46 5.66
N ILE A 78 10.80 -13.15 6.32
CA ILE A 78 10.79 -12.65 7.69
C ILE A 78 10.71 -13.81 8.68
N ASN A 79 11.81 -14.07 9.39
CA ASN A 79 11.95 -15.19 10.32
C ASN A 79 11.63 -14.85 11.80
N LYS A 80 11.03 -13.69 12.06
CA LYS A 80 10.69 -13.24 13.43
C LYS A 80 9.44 -13.94 13.97
N HIS A 81 9.42 -14.23 15.27
CA HIS A 81 8.20 -14.66 15.95
C HIS A 81 7.08 -13.62 15.79
N PHE A 82 5.89 -14.09 15.42
CA PHE A 82 4.77 -13.24 15.03
C PHE A 82 3.51 -13.47 15.88
N ASN A 83 2.87 -12.36 16.26
CA ASN A 83 1.52 -12.32 16.80
C ASN A 83 0.82 -11.07 16.25
N LEU A 84 -0.48 -11.17 15.95
CA LEU A 84 -1.34 -10.04 15.54
C LEU A 84 -1.28 -8.85 16.51
N LYS A 85 -1.09 -9.10 17.81
CA LYS A 85 -0.93 -8.04 18.82
C LYS A 85 0.27 -7.12 18.52
N LEU A 86 1.29 -7.59 17.82
CA LEU A 86 2.46 -6.78 17.48
C LEU A 86 2.10 -5.55 16.67
N PHE A 87 1.14 -5.65 15.73
CA PHE A 87 0.70 -4.48 14.97
C PHE A 87 0.14 -3.38 15.88
N ARG A 88 -0.62 -3.77 16.90
CA ARG A 88 -1.14 -2.84 17.89
C ARG A 88 -0.03 -2.22 18.73
N HIS A 89 0.96 -3.01 19.15
CA HIS A 89 2.12 -2.49 19.88
C HIS A 89 2.92 -1.50 19.03
N SER A 90 3.23 -1.86 17.79
CA SER A 90 3.93 -0.98 16.84
C SER A 90 3.18 0.33 16.59
N GLU A 91 1.86 0.26 16.42
CA GLU A 91 1.04 1.46 16.19
C GLU A 91 0.92 2.34 17.44
N ALA A 92 0.88 1.77 18.64
CA ALA A 92 0.96 2.52 19.89
C ALA A 92 2.33 3.19 20.08
N THR A 93 3.44 2.47 19.84
CA THR A 93 4.79 3.05 19.86
C THR A 93 4.93 4.19 18.87
N ASN A 94 4.41 4.04 17.65
CA ASN A 94 4.49 5.09 16.63
C ASN A 94 3.64 6.30 17.00
N SER A 95 2.44 6.09 17.55
CA SER A 95 1.57 7.19 17.99
C SER A 95 2.12 7.93 19.21
N ALA A 96 2.86 7.26 20.10
CA ALA A 96 3.50 7.89 21.27
C ALA A 96 4.50 8.99 20.91
N LYS A 97 5.03 9.00 19.67
CA LYS A 97 5.94 10.03 19.18
C LYS A 97 5.28 11.41 19.01
N PHE A 98 3.96 11.46 18.87
CA PHE A 98 3.24 12.71 18.55
C PHE A 98 1.90 12.86 19.29
N MET A 99 1.41 11.84 19.98
CA MET A 99 0.19 11.88 20.79
C MET A 99 0.52 11.94 22.28
N THR A 100 -0.29 12.69 23.03
CA THR A 100 -0.26 12.63 24.50
C THR A 100 -0.85 11.33 25.02
N GLU A 101 -0.55 10.96 26.28
CA GLU A 101 -1.13 9.75 26.89
C GLU A 101 -2.67 9.74 26.86
N ALA A 102 -3.31 10.89 27.08
CA ALA A 102 -4.76 11.02 27.03
C ALA A 102 -5.30 10.75 25.61
N GLN A 103 -4.64 11.31 24.59
CA GLN A 103 -5.00 11.05 23.19
C GLN A 103 -4.79 9.57 22.83
N MET A 104 -3.70 8.95 23.28
CA MET A 104 -3.44 7.53 23.08
C MET A 104 -4.53 6.65 23.71
N LYS A 105 -4.99 6.97 24.93
CA LYS A 105 -6.08 6.22 25.60
C LYS A 105 -7.35 6.21 24.75
N ILE A 106 -7.74 7.37 24.21
CA ILE A 106 -8.89 7.48 23.30
C ILE A 106 -8.62 6.71 22.00
N ARG A 107 -7.47 6.95 21.36
CA ARG A 107 -7.08 6.37 20.06
C ARG A 107 -7.09 4.84 20.08
N HIS A 108 -6.46 4.24 21.07
CA HIS A 108 -6.28 2.80 21.15
C HIS A 108 -7.39 2.11 21.95
N GLY A 109 -8.29 2.85 22.63
CA GLY A 109 -9.39 2.31 23.42
C GLY A 109 -8.94 1.75 24.77
N TRP A 110 -8.09 2.47 25.48
CA TRP A 110 -7.78 2.20 26.88
C TRP A 110 -8.71 3.02 27.79
N THR A 111 -8.96 2.54 29.00
CA THR A 111 -9.67 3.30 30.02
C THR A 111 -8.87 4.53 30.43
N ASN A 112 -9.56 5.56 30.96
CA ASN A 112 -8.91 6.79 31.41
C ASN A 112 -7.85 6.52 32.48
N ASP A 113 -8.07 5.53 33.36
CA ASP A 113 -7.14 5.15 34.43
C ASP A 113 -6.05 4.16 33.99
N SER A 114 -6.00 3.81 32.70
CA SER A 114 -5.04 2.84 32.20
C SER A 114 -3.60 3.37 32.25
N LYS A 115 -2.69 2.58 32.81
CA LYS A 115 -1.23 2.82 32.77
C LYS A 115 -0.58 2.32 31.48
N MET A 116 -1.35 1.83 30.51
CA MET A 116 -0.83 1.28 29.26
C MET A 116 0.02 2.26 28.42
N PRO A 117 -0.30 3.57 28.31
CA PRO A 117 0.53 4.52 27.57
C PRO A 117 1.99 4.59 28.05
N ALA A 118 2.23 4.43 29.36
CA ALA A 118 3.56 4.51 29.96
C ALA A 118 4.54 3.45 29.41
N ASN A 119 4.06 2.37 28.80
CA ASN A 119 4.90 1.37 28.14
C ASN A 119 5.49 1.84 26.80
N TYR A 120 4.99 2.94 26.25
CA TYR A 120 5.36 3.46 24.93
C TYR A 120 5.91 4.88 24.97
N VAL A 121 5.55 5.63 26.01
CA VAL A 121 5.97 7.03 26.20
C VAL A 121 7.28 7.02 26.99
N HIS A 122 8.36 7.45 26.33
CA HIS A 122 9.67 7.65 26.93
C HIS A 122 10.10 9.08 26.60
N LEU A 123 9.64 10.05 27.38
CA LEU A 123 9.93 11.47 27.14
C LEU A 123 11.32 11.83 27.66
N VAL A 124 12.05 12.62 26.87
CA VAL A 124 13.26 13.33 27.29
C VAL A 124 13.00 14.84 27.29
N ASN A 125 13.82 15.61 28.02
CA ASN A 125 13.63 17.08 28.13
C ASN A 125 13.61 17.79 26.77
N SER A 126 14.38 17.31 25.79
CA SER A 126 14.37 17.86 24.42
C SER A 126 13.00 17.75 23.73
N ASP A 127 12.22 16.71 24.03
CA ASP A 127 10.89 16.53 23.45
C ASP A 127 9.90 17.57 23.98
N VAL A 128 10.06 17.94 25.25
CA VAL A 128 9.24 18.98 25.89
C VAL A 128 9.55 20.35 25.28
N ASP A 129 10.85 20.66 25.11
CA ASP A 129 11.28 21.88 24.46
C ASP A 129 10.78 21.97 23.02
N GLU A 130 10.83 20.87 22.25
CA GLU A 130 10.32 20.84 20.88
C GLU A 130 8.82 21.15 20.81
N VAL A 131 8.01 20.55 21.70
CA VAL A 131 6.57 20.79 21.79
C VAL A 131 6.29 22.24 22.22
N TYR A 132 7.07 22.77 23.17
CA TYR A 132 6.93 24.15 23.64
C TYR A 132 7.27 25.16 22.52
N LEU A 133 8.37 24.95 21.80
CA LEU A 133 8.76 25.77 20.65
C LEU A 133 7.72 25.71 19.53
N LYS A 134 7.19 24.52 19.21
CA LYS A 134 6.08 24.35 18.25
C LYS A 134 4.84 25.14 18.68
N HIS A 135 4.50 25.14 19.97
CA HIS A 135 3.37 25.90 20.51
C HIS A 135 3.56 27.41 20.35
N LEU A 136 4.78 27.89 20.47
CA LEU A 136 5.15 29.29 20.22
C LEU A 136 5.31 29.64 18.73
N GLY A 137 5.07 28.69 17.82
CA GLY A 137 5.20 28.88 16.37
C GLY A 137 6.64 28.81 15.85
N ILE A 138 7.60 28.45 16.69
CA ILE A 138 8.98 28.21 16.29
C ILE A 138 9.03 26.78 15.74
N LYS A 139 9.23 26.64 14.43
CA LYS A 139 9.26 25.33 13.76
C LYS A 139 10.68 24.73 13.80
N PRO A 140 10.96 23.73 14.64
CA PRO A 140 12.10 22.85 14.42
C PRO A 140 11.94 22.11 13.08
N GLN A 141 13.04 21.60 12.52
CA GLN A 141 13.02 20.89 11.24
C GLN A 141 11.96 19.78 11.24
N GLU A 142 11.02 19.86 10.28
CA GLU A 142 9.97 18.86 10.13
C GLU A 142 10.59 17.58 9.54
N GLU A 143 10.55 16.47 10.28
CA GLU A 143 10.88 15.16 9.71
C GLU A 143 9.79 14.75 8.71
N GLU A 144 10.19 14.42 7.47
CA GLU A 144 9.24 13.92 6.48
C GLU A 144 8.65 12.57 6.94
N ILE A 145 7.33 12.51 7.07
CA ILE A 145 6.62 11.27 7.36
C ILE A 145 6.70 10.38 6.12
N GLN A 146 7.67 9.47 6.14
CA GLN A 146 7.75 8.37 5.19
C GLN A 146 6.52 7.47 5.41
N ASP A 147 5.94 6.94 4.32
CA ASP A 147 4.78 6.01 4.33
C ASP A 147 3.38 6.63 4.39
N LEU A 148 3.15 7.74 3.68
CA LEU A 148 1.81 8.27 3.38
C LEU A 148 1.32 7.85 1.97
N PRO A 149 0.01 7.66 1.77
CA PRO A 149 -0.57 7.43 0.46
C PRO A 149 -0.21 8.53 -0.53
N ARG A 150 0.14 8.15 -1.76
CA ARG A 150 0.54 9.09 -2.83
C ARG A 150 -0.63 9.35 -3.77
N LYS A 151 -0.87 10.62 -4.08
CA LYS A 151 -1.87 11.00 -5.08
C LYS A 151 -1.27 10.91 -6.48
N CYS A 152 -1.93 10.20 -7.39
CA CYS A 152 -1.56 10.17 -8.79
C CYS A 152 -1.73 11.57 -9.42
N THR A 153 -0.67 12.09 -10.07
CA THR A 153 -0.69 13.39 -10.74
C THR A 153 -1.59 13.42 -11.98
N ILE A 154 -1.89 12.26 -12.56
CA ILE A 154 -2.63 12.12 -13.81
C ILE A 154 -4.12 11.92 -13.52
N CYS A 155 -4.48 10.87 -12.78
CA CYS A 155 -5.88 10.51 -12.54
C CYS A 155 -6.40 10.86 -11.13
N SER A 156 -5.58 11.51 -10.29
CA SER A 156 -5.90 11.89 -8.91
C SER A 156 -6.25 10.74 -7.95
N MET A 157 -6.06 9.48 -8.37
CA MET A 157 -6.27 8.32 -7.50
C MET A 157 -5.27 8.29 -6.35
N MET A 158 -5.72 7.95 -5.15
CA MET A 158 -4.85 7.69 -4.01
C MET A 158 -4.28 6.28 -4.11
N ASN A 159 -2.96 6.17 -4.10
CA ASN A 159 -2.24 4.90 -4.19
C ASN A 159 -1.48 4.65 -2.89
N SER A 160 -1.18 3.37 -2.64
CA SER A 160 -0.38 2.98 -1.48
C SER A 160 1.03 3.59 -1.58
N SER A 161 1.66 3.83 -0.44
CA SER A 161 2.97 4.49 -0.33
C SER A 161 4.10 3.75 -1.07
N ASP A 162 3.97 2.42 -1.14
CA ASP A 162 4.85 1.44 -1.77
C ASP A 162 4.56 1.21 -3.26
N SER A 163 3.43 1.73 -3.77
CA SER A 163 3.08 1.59 -5.18
C SER A 163 3.93 2.52 -6.04
N SER A 164 4.63 1.97 -7.03
CA SER A 164 5.39 2.74 -8.02
C SER A 164 4.56 3.12 -9.26
N ILE A 165 3.43 2.43 -9.45
CA ILE A 165 2.51 2.61 -10.57
C ILE A 165 1.11 2.82 -10.02
N CYS A 166 0.32 3.66 -10.69
CA CYS A 166 -1.06 3.90 -10.32
C CYS A 166 -1.94 2.67 -10.60
N THR A 167 -2.71 2.24 -9.60
CA THR A 167 -3.64 1.12 -9.71
C THR A 167 -4.78 1.35 -10.71
N LYS A 168 -5.15 2.62 -10.96
CA LYS A 168 -6.26 2.98 -11.85
C LYS A 168 -5.83 3.21 -13.29
N CYS A 169 -4.81 4.04 -13.53
CA CYS A 169 -4.41 4.43 -14.89
C CYS A 169 -3.15 3.73 -15.40
N GLY A 170 -2.47 2.92 -14.58
CA GLY A 170 -1.25 2.22 -14.97
C GLY A 170 -0.04 3.11 -15.21
N LYS A 171 -0.13 4.42 -14.91
CA LYS A 171 0.98 5.36 -15.10
C LYS A 171 1.91 5.42 -13.88
N PRO A 172 3.20 5.74 -14.07
CA PRO A 172 4.17 5.92 -12.98
C PRO A 172 3.73 6.98 -11.98
N LEU A 173 4.02 6.75 -10.70
CA LEU A 173 3.77 7.69 -9.61
C LEU A 173 5.00 8.52 -9.24
N ASP A 174 6.17 8.15 -9.75
CA ASP A 174 7.46 8.81 -9.52
C ASP A 174 8.16 9.05 -10.87
N LEU A 175 8.87 10.18 -10.98
CA LEU A 175 9.69 10.53 -12.13
C LEU A 175 10.77 9.48 -12.39
N LYS A 176 11.41 8.95 -11.33
CA LYS A 176 12.39 7.87 -11.47
C LYS A 176 11.79 6.66 -12.17
N LYS A 177 10.57 6.28 -11.78
CA LYS A 177 9.89 5.15 -12.39
C LYS A 177 9.45 5.42 -13.83
N ALA A 178 9.08 6.66 -14.13
CA ALA A 178 8.79 7.08 -15.51
C ALA A 178 10.03 6.93 -16.41
N MET A 179 11.18 7.44 -15.96
CA MET A 179 12.45 7.31 -16.67
C MET A 179 12.84 5.84 -16.89
N GLU A 180 12.73 4.99 -15.87
CA GLU A 180 13.01 3.55 -16.00
C GLU A 180 12.13 2.86 -17.06
N LEU A 181 10.84 3.21 -17.12
CA LEU A 181 9.93 2.62 -18.10
C LEU A 181 10.21 3.14 -19.52
N GLU A 182 10.54 4.43 -19.67
CA GLU A 182 10.94 5.01 -20.94
C GLU A 182 12.26 4.42 -21.45
N GLU A 183 13.23 4.20 -20.56
CA GLU A 183 14.51 3.58 -20.92
C GLU A 183 14.30 2.13 -21.39
N LYS A 184 13.49 1.35 -20.67
CA LYS A 184 13.13 -0.01 -21.09
C LYS A 184 12.42 -0.03 -22.43
N ALA A 185 11.42 0.83 -22.62
CA ALA A 185 10.71 0.94 -23.89
C ALA A 185 11.65 1.37 -25.04
N SER A 186 12.61 2.25 -24.77
CA SER A 186 13.62 2.66 -25.76
C SER A 186 14.55 1.51 -26.14
N GLN A 187 15.03 0.73 -25.16
CA GLN A 187 15.85 -0.45 -25.41
C GLN A 187 15.11 -1.52 -26.22
N GLU A 188 13.83 -1.79 -25.87
CA GLU A 188 12.95 -2.71 -26.60
C GLU A 188 12.69 -2.24 -28.04
N ASN A 189 12.50 -0.95 -28.26
CA ASN A 189 12.35 -0.39 -29.61
C ASN A 189 13.64 -0.50 -30.43
N VAL A 190 14.81 -0.30 -29.83
CA VAL A 190 16.09 -0.46 -30.52
C VAL A 190 16.32 -1.91 -30.94
N THR A 191 16.03 -2.89 -30.07
CA THR A 191 16.16 -4.31 -30.40
C THR A 191 15.17 -4.73 -31.49
N ALA A 192 13.91 -4.28 -31.40
CA ALA A 192 12.90 -4.54 -32.41
C ALA A 192 13.26 -3.92 -33.78
N ASN A 193 13.73 -2.67 -33.81
CA ASN A 193 14.16 -2.00 -35.05
C ASN A 193 15.36 -2.70 -35.70
N LYS A 194 16.33 -3.16 -34.89
CA LYS A 194 17.48 -3.93 -35.39
C LYS A 194 17.04 -5.26 -36.00
N LEU A 195 16.07 -5.93 -35.38
CA LEU A 195 15.48 -7.17 -35.90
C LEU A 195 14.71 -6.90 -37.20
N ALA A 196 13.89 -5.85 -37.26
CA ALA A 196 13.18 -5.44 -38.46
C ALA A 196 14.14 -5.15 -39.62
N GLY A 197 15.23 -4.41 -39.36
CA GLY A 197 16.28 -4.13 -40.34
C GLY A 197 16.96 -5.40 -40.86
N LYS A 198 17.27 -6.37 -39.97
CA LYS A 198 17.83 -7.67 -40.38
C LYS A 198 16.88 -8.44 -41.29
N VAL A 199 15.59 -8.50 -40.94
CA VAL A 199 14.57 -9.18 -41.74
C VAL A 199 14.43 -8.54 -43.11
N LEU A 200 14.38 -7.20 -43.17
CA LEU A 200 14.28 -6.46 -44.42
C LEU A 200 15.48 -6.72 -45.34
N VAL A 201 16.71 -6.66 -44.80
CA VAL A 201 17.93 -6.96 -45.55
C VAL A 201 17.91 -8.40 -46.06
N GLN A 202 17.52 -9.37 -45.23
CA GLN A 202 17.42 -10.76 -45.65
C GLN A 202 16.42 -10.93 -46.80
N MET A 203 15.24 -10.31 -46.71
CA MET A 203 14.23 -10.34 -47.76
C MET A 203 14.73 -9.74 -49.07
N LEU A 204 15.45 -8.61 -49.01
CA LEU A 204 16.02 -7.97 -50.19
C LEU A 204 17.12 -8.82 -50.85
N VAL A 205 17.88 -9.59 -50.06
CA VAL A 205 18.98 -10.44 -50.56
C VAL A 205 18.48 -11.77 -51.12
N THR A 206 17.53 -12.42 -50.45
CA THR A 206 17.10 -13.79 -50.80
C THR A 206 15.75 -13.86 -51.52
N GLY A 207 14.97 -12.79 -51.51
CA GLY A 207 13.59 -12.76 -52.01
C GLY A 207 12.60 -13.58 -51.16
N GLN A 208 13.03 -14.10 -50.01
CA GLN A 208 12.23 -14.97 -49.13
C GLN A 208 12.05 -14.35 -47.75
N ILE A 209 10.86 -14.53 -47.17
CA ILE A 209 10.57 -14.08 -45.80
C ILE A 209 11.24 -15.05 -44.81
N PRO A 210 12.16 -14.58 -43.95
CA PRO A 210 12.80 -15.43 -42.95
C PRO A 210 11.78 -15.95 -41.93
N LYS A 211 11.91 -17.22 -41.52
CA LYS A 211 11.09 -17.79 -40.45
C LYS A 211 11.50 -17.18 -39.10
N LEU A 212 10.56 -16.48 -38.47
CA LEU A 212 10.73 -15.86 -37.15
C LEU A 212 10.13 -16.73 -36.04
N SER A 213 10.75 -16.71 -34.86
CA SER A 213 10.20 -17.32 -33.65
C SER A 213 9.01 -16.51 -33.09
N LYS A 214 8.16 -17.13 -32.27
CA LYS A 214 7.02 -16.43 -31.62
C LYS A 214 7.46 -15.22 -30.78
N SER A 215 8.63 -15.28 -30.13
CA SER A 215 9.17 -14.18 -29.35
C SER A 215 9.60 -13.00 -30.21
N GLU A 216 10.20 -13.26 -31.37
CA GLU A 216 10.62 -12.22 -32.33
C GLU A 216 9.41 -11.54 -32.97
N ILE A 217 8.38 -12.32 -33.30
CA ILE A 217 7.11 -11.79 -33.82
C ILE A 217 6.45 -10.88 -32.77
N ASN A 218 6.37 -11.33 -31.51
CA ASN A 218 5.80 -10.53 -30.43
C ASN A 218 6.58 -9.22 -30.21
N SER A 219 7.91 -9.27 -30.26
CA SER A 219 8.75 -8.07 -30.14
C SER A 219 8.51 -7.04 -31.25
N LEU A 220 8.28 -7.48 -32.49
CA LEU A 220 7.98 -6.60 -33.63
C LEU A 220 6.55 -6.02 -33.55
N ILE A 221 5.57 -6.81 -33.13
CA ILE A 221 4.19 -6.35 -32.92
C ILE A 221 4.16 -5.27 -31.83
N GLN A 222 4.85 -5.53 -30.71
CA GLN A 222 4.88 -4.64 -29.55
C GLN A 222 5.55 -3.29 -29.87
N SER A 223 6.56 -3.26 -30.76
CA SER A 223 7.19 -1.99 -31.21
C SER A 223 6.32 -1.20 -32.19
N LEU A 224 5.39 -1.84 -32.89
CA LEU A 224 4.50 -1.20 -33.86
C LEU A 224 3.19 -0.67 -33.23
N ASN A 225 2.99 -0.88 -31.92
CA ASN A 225 1.70 -0.62 -31.23
C ASN A 225 0.50 -1.28 -31.95
N LEU A 226 0.70 -2.43 -32.61
CA LEU A 226 -0.34 -3.23 -33.28
C LEU A 226 -0.92 -4.30 -32.36
#